data_AF-A0A2M7LLP6-F1
#
_entry.id   AF-A0A2M7LLP6-F1
#
_cell.length_a   1.000
_cell.length_b   1.000
_cell.length_c   1.000
_cell.angle_alpha   90.00
_cell.angle_beta   90.00
_cell.angle_gamma   90.00
#
_symmetry.space_group_name_H-M   'P 1'
#
loop_
_entity.id
_entity.type
_entity.pdbx_description
1 polymer ?
#
loop_
_entity_poly.entity_id
_entity_poly.type
_entity_poly.pdbx_seq_one_letter_code
_entity_poly.pdbx_strand_id
1 'polypeptide(L)'
;HVLSMQDYFFAHHLTKSIDSSATIHKTATIEGDVFMGKNAKVGAYSKITGPCYIGDNVVVGDHSLIRNSTVEQDSLIGSGCEVARSYLAKGVMLHRNYVGDSVLSEGVSMGAGAVTANYRFDAQTVKTPIKGTLVDSQKGKFGLIAGKDVKIGVNASTYPGVKLSAKTMILPGEVVKKDIL
;
A
#
# COMPACT_ATOMS: atom_id res chain seq x y z
N HIS A 1 2.16 6.85 14.16
CA HIS A 1 2.19 5.67 13.27
C HIS A 1 2.86 6.06 11.95
N VAL A 2 3.48 5.12 11.20
CA VAL A 2 4.15 5.41 9.90
C VAL A 2 3.24 6.20 8.95
N LEU A 3 1.97 5.83 8.83
CA LEU A 3 0.99 6.58 8.03
C LEU A 3 0.82 8.05 8.47
N SER A 4 0.84 8.34 9.78
CA SER A 4 0.82 9.74 10.26
C SER A 4 2.11 10.49 9.91
N MET A 5 3.26 9.79 9.92
CA MET A 5 4.52 10.37 9.49
C MET A 5 4.53 10.61 7.98
N GLN A 6 3.92 9.74 7.19
CA GLN A 6 3.71 9.92 5.76
C GLN A 6 2.87 11.17 5.49
N ASP A 7 1.72 11.33 6.18
CA ASP A 7 0.88 12.52 6.03
C ASP A 7 1.66 13.80 6.39
N TYR A 8 2.45 13.76 7.47
CA TYR A 8 3.33 14.87 7.86
C TYR A 8 4.38 15.15 6.79
N PHE A 9 5.05 14.12 6.26
CA PHE A 9 6.03 14.25 5.19
C PHE A 9 5.41 14.86 3.94
N PHE A 10 4.21 14.41 3.54
CA PHE A 10 3.49 14.98 2.41
C PHE A 10 3.18 16.46 2.60
N ALA A 11 2.77 16.87 3.80
CA ALA A 11 2.44 18.27 4.07
C ALA A 11 3.67 19.21 4.12
N HIS A 12 4.86 18.72 4.47
CA HIS A 12 6.02 19.58 4.77
C HIS A 12 7.22 19.37 3.85
N HIS A 13 7.32 18.23 3.16
CA HIS A 13 8.54 17.80 2.48
C HIS A 13 8.32 17.21 1.09
N LEU A 14 7.11 16.77 0.75
CA LEU A 14 6.84 16.28 -0.60
C LEU A 14 6.92 17.45 -1.59
N THR A 15 7.91 17.38 -2.47
CA THR A 15 8.05 18.30 -3.58
C THR A 15 7.49 17.64 -4.83
N LYS A 16 6.55 18.31 -5.51
CA LYS A 16 6.02 17.85 -6.79
C LYS A 16 7.14 17.85 -7.83
N SER A 17 7.49 16.68 -8.34
CA SER A 17 8.48 16.52 -9.40
C SER A 17 8.29 15.17 -10.10
N ILE A 18 8.58 15.13 -11.40
CA ILE A 18 8.60 13.91 -12.19
C ILE A 18 9.95 13.87 -12.88
N ASP A 19 10.73 12.83 -12.60
CA ASP A 19 12.04 12.66 -13.23
C ASP A 19 11.89 12.47 -14.75
N SER A 20 12.82 13.05 -15.51
CA SER A 20 12.82 12.99 -16.98
C SER A 20 12.88 11.57 -17.57
N SER A 21 13.36 10.60 -16.81
CA SER A 21 13.42 9.18 -17.20
C SER A 21 12.13 8.41 -16.89
N ALA A 22 11.19 9.00 -16.14
CA ALA A 22 9.91 8.38 -15.87
C ALA A 22 9.05 8.33 -17.15
N THR A 23 8.36 7.21 -17.36
CA THR A 23 7.49 7.00 -18.52
C THR A 23 6.04 6.90 -18.08
N ILE A 24 5.20 7.83 -18.54
CA ILE A 24 3.77 7.86 -18.23
C ILE A 24 3.03 7.62 -19.53
N HIS A 25 2.18 6.59 -19.57
CA HIS A 25 1.36 6.32 -20.75
C HIS A 25 0.41 7.49 -21.03
N LYS A 26 0.16 7.81 -22.30
CA LYS A 26 -0.65 8.97 -22.74
C LYS A 26 -2.10 8.98 -22.22
N THR A 27 -2.62 7.84 -21.76
CA THR A 27 -3.96 7.71 -21.20
C THR A 27 -3.98 7.63 -19.67
N ALA A 28 -2.81 7.68 -19.02
CA ALA A 28 -2.72 7.76 -17.57
C ALA A 28 -2.92 9.20 -17.10
N THR A 29 -3.48 9.37 -15.91
CA THR A 29 -3.76 10.69 -15.32
C THR A 29 -2.99 10.86 -14.03
N ILE A 30 -2.27 11.98 -13.91
CA ILE A 30 -1.55 12.37 -12.69
C ILE A 30 -2.18 13.66 -12.17
N GLU A 31 -2.72 13.62 -10.96
CA GLU A 31 -3.41 14.75 -10.31
C GLU A 31 -2.78 15.06 -8.95
N GLY A 32 -2.77 16.33 -8.55
CA GLY A 32 -2.24 16.77 -7.26
C GLY A 32 -0.71 16.80 -7.20
N ASP A 33 -0.19 16.69 -5.98
CA ASP A 33 1.24 16.70 -5.69
C ASP A 33 1.81 15.29 -5.79
N VAL A 34 2.64 15.05 -6.80
CA VAL A 34 3.24 13.73 -7.03
C VAL A 34 4.74 13.91 -7.21
N PHE A 35 5.50 13.18 -6.41
CA PHE A 35 6.90 12.89 -6.68
C PHE A 35 6.97 11.58 -7.47
N MET A 36 7.74 11.57 -8.55
CA MET A 36 8.00 10.37 -9.35
C MET A 36 9.49 10.28 -9.67
N GLY A 37 10.11 9.22 -9.18
CA GLY A 37 11.53 8.93 -9.30
C GLY A 37 11.96 8.43 -10.68
N LYS A 38 13.24 8.10 -10.79
CA LYS A 38 13.88 7.67 -12.03
C LYS A 38 13.29 6.37 -12.55
N ASN A 39 13.13 6.27 -13.87
CA ASN A 39 12.66 5.06 -14.57
C ASN A 39 11.30 4.52 -14.07
N ALA A 40 10.53 5.27 -13.28
CA ALA A 40 9.19 4.88 -12.88
C ALA A 40 8.30 4.78 -14.12
N LYS A 41 7.40 3.80 -14.16
CA LYS A 41 6.53 3.52 -15.31
C LYS A 41 5.09 3.50 -14.87
N VAL A 42 4.24 4.23 -15.59
CA VAL A 42 2.79 4.26 -15.36
C VAL A 42 2.06 3.78 -16.61
N GLY A 43 1.34 2.67 -16.44
CA GLY A 43 0.56 2.00 -17.48
C GLY A 43 -0.68 2.77 -17.92
N ALA A 44 -1.32 2.26 -18.97
CA ALA A 44 -2.49 2.87 -19.59
C ALA A 44 -3.68 2.94 -18.63
N TYR A 45 -4.43 4.05 -18.70
CA TYR A 45 -5.67 4.27 -17.93
C TYR A 45 -5.49 4.20 -16.40
N SER A 46 -4.26 4.27 -15.92
CA SER A 46 -3.97 4.36 -14.50
C SER A 46 -4.11 5.80 -14.02
N LYS A 47 -4.50 5.97 -12.76
CA LYS A 47 -4.65 7.28 -12.13
C LYS A 47 -3.81 7.35 -10.87
N ILE A 48 -2.99 8.40 -10.75
CA ILE A 48 -2.25 8.73 -9.54
C ILE A 48 -2.82 10.04 -9.00
N THR A 49 -3.36 10.01 -7.80
CA THR A 49 -3.97 11.17 -7.13
C THR A 49 -3.20 11.52 -5.87
N GLY A 50 -2.46 12.62 -5.95
CA GLY A 50 -1.62 13.14 -4.89
C GLY A 50 -2.35 13.48 -3.59
N PRO A 51 -1.61 13.63 -2.48
CA PRO A 51 -0.15 13.58 -2.42
C PRO A 51 0.39 12.15 -2.57
N CYS A 52 1.34 11.93 -3.47
CA CYS A 52 1.93 10.60 -3.69
C CYS A 52 3.44 10.66 -3.86
N TYR A 53 4.12 9.64 -3.35
CA TYR A 53 5.52 9.37 -3.63
C TYR A 53 5.63 8.07 -4.42
N ILE A 54 6.17 8.15 -5.63
CA ILE A 54 6.44 7.00 -6.50
C ILE A 54 7.96 6.93 -6.68
N GLY A 55 8.59 5.92 -6.07
CA GLY A 55 10.05 5.77 -6.05
C GLY A 55 10.65 5.35 -7.39
N ASP A 56 11.97 5.25 -7.40
CA ASP A 56 12.74 4.83 -8.57
C ASP A 56 12.36 3.40 -9.03
N ASN A 57 12.30 3.18 -10.33
CA ASN A 57 11.98 1.89 -10.96
C ASN A 57 10.62 1.31 -10.58
N VAL A 58 9.72 2.06 -9.94
CA VAL A 58 8.37 1.58 -9.64
C VAL A 58 7.61 1.35 -10.95
N VAL A 59 6.94 0.21 -11.04
CA VAL A 59 6.06 -0.10 -12.18
C VAL A 59 4.62 -0.12 -11.70
N VAL A 60 3.81 0.76 -12.28
CA VAL A 60 2.36 0.80 -12.09
C VAL A 60 1.73 0.23 -13.35
N GLY A 61 1.10 -0.94 -13.24
CA GLY A 61 0.37 -1.59 -14.32
C GLY A 61 -0.87 -0.81 -14.73
N ASP A 62 -1.46 -1.23 -15.86
CA ASP A 62 -2.65 -0.60 -16.44
C ASP A 62 -3.87 -0.63 -15.51
N HIS A 63 -4.74 0.37 -15.65
CA HIS A 63 -6.01 0.48 -14.91
C HIS A 63 -5.86 0.53 -13.38
N SER A 64 -4.70 0.95 -12.87
CA SER A 64 -4.44 1.01 -11.44
C SER A 64 -4.68 2.40 -10.86
N LEU A 65 -5.08 2.45 -9.59
CA LEU A 65 -5.33 3.68 -8.85
C LEU A 65 -4.39 3.77 -7.65
N ILE A 66 -3.55 4.81 -7.61
CA ILE A 66 -2.71 5.11 -6.45
C ILE A 66 -3.16 6.46 -5.89
N ARG A 67 -3.45 6.53 -4.59
CA ARG A 67 -3.94 7.77 -3.97
C ARG A 67 -3.46 7.97 -2.54
N ASN A 68 -3.02 9.17 -2.22
CA ASN A 68 -2.46 9.54 -0.91
C ASN A 68 -1.42 8.53 -0.38
N SER A 69 -0.52 8.01 -1.21
CA SER A 69 0.29 6.82 -0.87
C SER A 69 1.76 6.97 -1.23
N THR A 70 2.60 6.26 -0.50
CA THR A 70 4.01 6.07 -0.81
C THR A 70 4.21 4.67 -1.37
N VAL A 71 4.84 4.59 -2.54
CA VAL A 71 5.32 3.35 -3.16
C VAL A 71 6.81 3.53 -3.39
N GLU A 72 7.62 2.87 -2.58
CA GLU A 72 9.07 2.96 -2.68
C GLU A 72 9.62 2.14 -3.84
N GLN A 73 10.89 2.40 -4.13
CA GLN A 73 11.63 1.89 -5.26
C GLN A 73 11.52 0.38 -5.49
N ASP A 74 11.68 -0.01 -6.76
CA ASP A 74 11.67 -1.40 -7.21
C ASP A 74 10.37 -2.18 -6.93
N SER A 75 9.28 -1.47 -6.59
CA SER A 75 7.97 -2.07 -6.34
C SER A 75 7.16 -2.21 -7.63
N LEU A 76 6.31 -3.25 -7.67
CA LEU A 76 5.37 -3.52 -8.76
C LEU A 76 3.94 -3.40 -8.24
N ILE A 77 3.17 -2.48 -8.81
CA ILE A 77 1.73 -2.35 -8.59
C ILE A 77 1.04 -2.94 -9.82
N GLY A 78 0.58 -4.19 -9.73
CA GLY A 78 -0.04 -4.89 -10.86
C GLY A 78 -1.30 -4.21 -11.40
N SER A 79 -1.79 -4.68 -12.55
CA SER A 79 -2.92 -4.07 -13.25
C SER A 79 -4.24 -4.21 -12.48
N GLY A 80 -5.03 -3.13 -12.45
CA GLY A 80 -6.30 -3.06 -11.73
C GLY A 80 -6.15 -3.10 -10.21
N CYS A 81 -4.98 -2.69 -9.70
CA CYS A 81 -4.73 -2.59 -8.27
C CYS A 81 -5.15 -1.21 -7.76
N GLU A 82 -5.64 -1.13 -6.52
CA GLU A 82 -5.83 0.13 -5.81
C GLU A 82 -4.93 0.18 -4.57
N VAL A 83 -4.12 1.24 -4.48
CA VAL A 83 -3.32 1.56 -3.29
C VAL A 83 -3.80 2.91 -2.74
N ALA A 84 -4.31 2.90 -1.52
CA ALA A 84 -4.97 4.05 -0.92
C ALA A 84 -4.46 4.32 0.50
N ARG A 85 -3.95 5.53 0.77
CA ARG A 85 -3.48 5.94 2.11
C ARG A 85 -2.48 4.96 2.72
N SER A 86 -1.63 4.36 1.90
CA SER A 86 -0.77 3.25 2.31
C SER A 86 0.71 3.55 2.05
N TYR A 87 1.56 2.90 2.84
CA TYR A 87 3.00 2.93 2.69
C TYR A 87 3.50 1.55 2.26
N LEU A 88 4.08 1.48 1.07
CA LEU A 88 4.68 0.28 0.51
C LEU A 88 6.18 0.52 0.43
N ALA A 89 6.94 -0.21 1.22
CA ALA A 89 8.39 -0.15 1.22
C ALA A 89 8.98 -0.77 -0.06
N LYS A 90 10.30 -0.66 -0.22
CA LYS A 90 10.98 -1.14 -1.43
C LYS A 90 10.65 -2.61 -1.78
N GLY A 91 10.54 -2.89 -3.08
CA GLY A 91 10.37 -4.25 -3.60
C GLY A 91 9.03 -4.91 -3.26
N VAL A 92 7.99 -4.14 -2.93
CA VAL A 92 6.64 -4.70 -2.74
C VAL A 92 6.05 -5.12 -4.09
N MET A 93 5.47 -6.31 -4.16
CA MET A 93 4.89 -6.86 -5.38
C MET A 93 3.41 -7.16 -5.21
N LEU A 94 2.57 -6.40 -5.91
CA LEU A 94 1.12 -6.58 -5.96
C LEU A 94 0.71 -7.08 -7.33
N HIS A 95 -0.36 -7.88 -7.37
CA HIS A 95 -1.07 -8.26 -8.58
C HIS A 95 -2.32 -7.39 -8.73
N ARG A 96 -3.52 -7.97 -8.58
CA ARG A 96 -4.81 -7.28 -8.59
C ARG A 96 -5.32 -7.21 -7.16
N ASN A 97 -4.93 -6.18 -6.42
CA ASN A 97 -5.17 -6.06 -4.98
C ASN A 97 -5.88 -4.76 -4.61
N TYR A 98 -6.54 -4.76 -3.45
CA TYR A 98 -6.90 -3.54 -2.73
C TYR A 98 -6.03 -3.44 -1.48
N VAL A 99 -5.24 -2.37 -1.39
CA VAL A 99 -4.34 -2.06 -0.26
C VAL A 99 -4.73 -0.70 0.30
N GLY A 100 -5.41 -0.70 1.43
CA GLY A 100 -5.99 0.50 2.05
C GLY A 100 -5.47 0.72 3.46
N ASP A 101 -5.02 1.94 3.78
CA ASP A 101 -4.58 2.35 5.12
C ASP A 101 -3.57 1.37 5.75
N SER A 102 -2.67 0.81 4.92
CA SER A 102 -1.80 -0.32 5.26
C SER A 102 -0.32 0.05 5.20
N VAL A 103 0.51 -0.74 5.88
CA VAL A 103 1.97 -0.65 5.86
C VAL A 103 2.52 -2.00 5.42
N LEU A 104 3.13 -2.04 4.25
CA LEU A 104 3.79 -3.23 3.71
C LEU A 104 5.29 -3.01 3.74
N SER A 105 6.01 -3.84 4.49
CA SER A 105 7.47 -3.76 4.59
C SER A 105 8.17 -4.28 3.32
N GLU A 106 9.51 -4.21 3.32
CA GLU A 106 10.35 -4.67 2.21
C GLU A 106 9.96 -6.08 1.76
N GLY A 107 9.86 -6.28 0.43
CA GLY A 107 9.70 -7.61 -0.17
C GLY A 107 8.34 -8.27 0.06
N VAL A 108 7.34 -7.56 0.59
CA VAL A 108 5.99 -8.12 0.73
C VAL A 108 5.39 -8.41 -0.64
N SER A 109 4.78 -9.59 -0.79
CA SER A 109 4.08 -9.99 -2.01
C SER A 109 2.63 -10.39 -1.72
N MET A 110 1.71 -9.91 -2.55
CA MET A 110 0.29 -10.23 -2.49
C MET A 110 -0.18 -10.87 -3.80
N GLY A 111 -0.64 -12.12 -3.73
CA GLY A 111 -1.28 -12.82 -4.82
C GLY A 111 -2.56 -12.11 -5.30
N ALA A 112 -2.94 -12.36 -6.55
CA ALA A 112 -4.14 -11.76 -7.14
C ALA A 112 -5.40 -12.02 -6.28
N GLY A 113 -6.25 -11.00 -6.16
CA GLY A 113 -7.49 -11.07 -5.39
C GLY A 113 -7.30 -10.98 -3.87
N ALA A 114 -6.06 -10.93 -3.36
CA ALA A 114 -5.85 -10.67 -1.95
C ALA A 114 -6.22 -9.23 -1.59
N VAL A 115 -6.84 -9.03 -0.42
CA VAL A 115 -7.36 -7.72 0.01
C VAL A 115 -7.04 -7.41 1.47
N THR A 116 -6.71 -6.15 1.74
CA THR A 116 -6.60 -5.63 3.11
C THR A 116 -7.89 -4.95 3.52
N ALA A 117 -8.67 -5.51 4.44
CA ALA A 117 -9.77 -4.76 5.03
C ALA A 117 -9.19 -3.66 5.94
N ASN A 118 -9.76 -2.46 5.85
CA ASN A 118 -9.34 -1.30 6.62
C ASN A 118 -10.46 -0.69 7.47
N TYR A 119 -11.71 -1.10 7.27
CA TYR A 119 -12.87 -0.51 7.96
C TYR A 119 -13.62 -1.58 8.75
N ARG A 120 -14.05 -1.22 9.96
CA ARG A 120 -14.90 -2.07 10.81
C ARG A 120 -16.36 -1.77 10.53
N PHE A 121 -17.20 -2.80 10.53
CA PHE A 121 -18.63 -2.63 10.29
C PHE A 121 -19.35 -1.84 11.39
N ASP A 122 -18.81 -1.82 12.61
CA ASP A 122 -19.37 -1.03 13.71
C ASP A 122 -18.96 0.46 13.67
N ALA A 123 -18.23 0.89 12.63
CA ALA A 123 -17.73 2.25 12.45
C ALA A 123 -16.81 2.77 13.59
N GLN A 124 -16.40 1.91 14.52
CA GLN A 124 -15.51 2.30 15.61
C GLN A 124 -14.06 2.40 15.13
N THR A 125 -13.23 3.04 15.94
CA THR A 125 -11.78 3.06 15.72
C THR A 125 -11.20 1.64 15.74
N VAL A 126 -10.21 1.41 14.89
CA VAL A 126 -9.50 0.13 14.83
C VAL A 126 -8.55 0.04 16.03
N LYS A 127 -8.63 -1.06 16.79
CA LYS A 127 -7.73 -1.35 17.90
C LYS A 127 -6.81 -2.50 17.53
N THR A 128 -5.56 -2.42 17.96
CA THR A 128 -4.52 -3.40 17.60
C THR A 128 -3.68 -3.76 18.84
N PRO A 129 -3.35 -5.05 19.07
CA PRO A 129 -2.46 -5.43 20.16
C PRO A 129 -1.05 -4.88 19.98
N ILE A 130 -0.48 -4.27 21.01
CA ILE A 130 0.93 -3.86 21.09
C ILE A 130 1.48 -4.39 22.40
N LYS A 131 2.46 -5.30 22.33
CA LYS A 131 3.06 -5.96 23.50
C LYS A 131 2.03 -6.57 24.47
N GLY A 132 0.99 -7.20 23.90
CA GLY A 132 -0.10 -7.83 24.68
C GLY A 132 -1.20 -6.89 25.16
N THR A 133 -1.03 -5.57 25.02
CA THR A 133 -2.07 -4.59 25.38
C THR A 133 -2.83 -4.15 24.14
N LEU A 134 -4.16 -4.15 24.19
CA LEU A 134 -4.98 -3.65 23.10
C LEU A 134 -4.92 -2.12 23.07
N VAL A 135 -4.35 -1.56 22.00
CA VAL A 135 -4.16 -0.11 21.82
C VAL A 135 -5.10 0.41 20.74
N ASP A 136 -5.77 1.53 21.00
CA ASP A 136 -6.59 2.22 20.02
C ASP A 136 -5.71 3.01 19.04
N SER A 137 -5.88 2.76 17.73
CA SER A 137 -5.15 3.49 16.68
C SER A 137 -5.61 4.94 16.51
N GLN A 138 -6.76 5.31 17.08
CA GLN A 138 -7.47 6.57 16.86
C GLN A 138 -7.88 6.79 15.40
N LYS A 139 -7.99 5.72 14.62
CA LYS A 139 -8.34 5.76 13.20
C LYS A 139 -9.59 4.92 12.92
N GLY A 140 -10.58 5.52 12.25
CA GLY A 140 -11.74 4.79 11.71
C GLY A 140 -11.39 3.87 10.55
N LYS A 141 -10.24 4.10 9.89
CA LYS A 141 -9.67 3.21 8.88
C LYS A 141 -8.23 2.85 9.19
N PHE A 142 -7.92 1.57 9.27
CA PHE A 142 -6.58 1.06 9.49
C PHE A 142 -6.47 -0.38 9.01
N GLY A 143 -5.62 -0.62 8.02
CA GLY A 143 -5.49 -1.89 7.32
C GLY A 143 -4.42 -2.80 7.92
N LEU A 144 -3.70 -3.47 7.04
CA LEU A 144 -2.69 -4.47 7.36
C LEU A 144 -1.35 -3.82 7.72
N ILE A 145 -0.64 -4.41 8.68
CA ILE A 145 0.77 -4.15 8.95
C ILE A 145 1.55 -5.44 8.64
N ALA A 146 2.23 -5.49 7.50
CA ALA A 146 2.99 -6.66 7.07
C ALA A 146 4.50 -6.44 7.26
N GLY A 147 5.13 -7.36 7.98
CA GLY A 147 6.57 -7.44 8.14
C GLY A 147 7.30 -7.81 6.85
N LYS A 148 8.64 -7.73 6.90
CA LYS A 148 9.51 -8.00 5.76
C LYS A 148 9.27 -9.40 5.17
N ASP A 149 9.27 -9.51 3.84
CA ASP A 149 9.15 -10.78 3.08
C ASP A 149 7.87 -11.59 3.38
N VAL A 150 6.80 -10.95 3.87
CA VAL A 150 5.49 -11.61 4.01
C VAL A 150 4.91 -11.94 2.63
N LYS A 151 4.34 -13.15 2.50
CA LYS A 151 3.67 -13.60 1.28
C LYS A 151 2.20 -13.88 1.57
N ILE A 152 1.32 -13.25 0.82
CA ILE A 152 -0.13 -13.39 0.96
C ILE A 152 -0.67 -14.11 -0.26
N GLY A 153 -1.25 -15.30 -0.06
CA GLY A 153 -1.79 -16.13 -1.12
C GLY A 153 -2.95 -15.47 -1.87
N VAL A 154 -3.25 -16.00 -3.07
CA VAL A 154 -4.37 -15.53 -3.90
C VAL A 154 -5.69 -15.59 -3.13
N ASN A 155 -6.55 -14.59 -3.33
CA ASN A 155 -7.86 -14.47 -2.68
C ASN A 155 -7.85 -14.48 -1.13
N ALA A 156 -6.70 -14.31 -0.48
CA ALA A 156 -6.65 -14.18 0.98
C ALA A 156 -7.16 -12.79 1.42
N SER A 157 -7.65 -12.68 2.65
CA SER A 157 -8.13 -11.42 3.20
C SER A 157 -7.63 -11.20 4.62
N THR A 158 -7.35 -9.94 4.98
CA THR A 158 -6.92 -9.58 6.34
C THR A 158 -7.93 -8.66 6.99
N TYR A 159 -8.17 -8.84 8.29
CA TYR A 159 -9.01 -7.95 9.08
C TYR A 159 -8.31 -6.60 9.34
N PRO A 160 -9.06 -5.54 9.66
CA PRO A 160 -8.49 -4.23 10.00
C PRO A 160 -7.52 -4.32 11.18
N GLY A 161 -6.35 -3.69 11.08
CA GLY A 161 -5.36 -3.57 12.14
C GLY A 161 -4.54 -4.83 12.46
N VAL A 162 -4.68 -5.88 11.65
CA VAL A 162 -3.89 -7.13 11.79
C VAL A 162 -2.41 -6.87 11.49
N LYS A 163 -1.54 -7.55 12.25
CA LYS A 163 -0.09 -7.59 12.04
C LYS A 163 0.37 -8.97 11.60
N LEU A 164 1.25 -9.00 10.61
CA LEU A 164 1.95 -10.21 10.16
C LEU A 164 3.46 -10.03 10.40
N SER A 165 4.10 -10.95 11.10
CA SER A 165 5.54 -10.93 11.30
C SER A 165 6.29 -11.29 10.03
N ALA A 166 7.57 -10.91 10.00
CA ALA A 166 8.41 -11.11 8.84
C ALA A 166 8.41 -12.58 8.39
N LYS A 167 8.40 -12.80 7.07
CA LYS A 167 8.39 -14.12 6.42
C LYS A 167 7.14 -14.96 6.65
N THR A 168 6.09 -14.41 7.28
CA THR A 168 4.79 -15.10 7.39
C THR A 168 4.25 -15.41 5.99
N MET A 169 3.69 -16.61 5.84
CA MET A 169 3.00 -17.05 4.63
C MET A 169 1.53 -17.27 4.95
N ILE A 170 0.66 -16.53 4.26
CA ILE A 170 -0.80 -16.72 4.30
C ILE A 170 -1.18 -17.57 3.10
N LEU A 171 -1.90 -18.65 3.34
CA LEU A 171 -2.27 -19.58 2.26
C LEU A 171 -3.38 -18.98 1.37
N PRO A 172 -3.52 -19.47 0.13
CA PRO A 172 -4.62 -19.07 -0.74
C PRO A 172 -5.99 -19.18 -0.07
N GLY A 173 -6.81 -18.13 -0.17
CA GLY A 173 -8.18 -18.08 0.36
C GLY A 173 -8.29 -17.93 1.89
N GLU A 174 -7.20 -17.82 2.62
CA GLU A 174 -7.27 -17.65 4.07
C GLU A 174 -7.85 -16.30 4.49
N VAL A 175 -8.57 -16.31 5.60
CA VAL A 175 -9.10 -15.11 6.26
C VAL A 175 -8.34 -14.88 7.55
N VAL A 176 -7.42 -13.92 7.54
CA VAL A 176 -6.57 -13.57 8.68
C VAL A 176 -7.32 -12.63 9.61
N LYS A 177 -7.78 -13.16 10.75
CA LYS A 177 -8.61 -12.44 11.72
C LYS A 177 -7.81 -11.87 12.90
N LYS A 178 -6.59 -12.33 13.11
CA LYS A 178 -5.74 -12.03 14.26
C LYS A 178 -4.30 -11.89 13.81
N ASP A 179 -3.49 -11.27 14.66
CA ASP A 179 -2.06 -11.16 14.40
C ASP A 179 -1.42 -12.55 14.28
N ILE A 180 -0.43 -12.64 13.39
CA ILE A 180 0.50 -13.77 13.29
C ILE A 180 1.87 -13.16 13.56
N LEU A 181 2.38 -13.35 14.79
CA LEU A 181 3.60 -12.73 15.29
C LEU A 181 4.74 -13.74 15.36
#